data_AF-A0A936IES3-F1
#
_entry.id   AF-A0A936IES3-F1
#
_cell.length_a   1.000
_cell.length_b   1.000
_cell.length_c   1.000
_cell.angle_alpha   90.00
_cell.angle_beta   90.00
_cell.angle_gamma   90.00
#
_symmetry.space_group_name_H-M   'P 1'
#
loop_
_entity.id
_entity.type
_entity.pdbx_description
1 polymer ?
#
loop_
_entity_poly.entity_id
_entity_poly.type
_entity_poly.pdbx_seq_one_letter_code
_entity_poly.pdbx_strand_id
1 'polypeptide(L)'
;MAPSRFATLAAAVACLACLIACERSAERDAADGGRASGPSSHAAATGAPAATQPRPLDVLVDEWVAGQQEDVAERLLAAVDCESPVEARRLYSMSEPEFAAIPDAARRPLHDSITARTTGLLQIGRACLQEAARLAAAEDRAAARRLLETLRCLGEANRGPEVVLLVDLVGKFLYEKASNALASPGESAATQPGSDAP
;
A
#
# COMPACT_ATOMS: atom_id res chain seq x y z
N MET A 1 -30.72 -25.09 6.07
CA MET A 1 -30.93 -23.68 5.66
C MET A 1 -29.57 -23.10 5.31
N ALA A 2 -29.29 -22.89 4.02
CA ALA A 2 -28.02 -22.31 3.58
C ALA A 2 -28.08 -20.78 3.73
N PRO A 3 -27.07 -20.11 4.32
CA PRO A 3 -27.06 -18.67 4.42
C PRO A 3 -27.03 -18.03 3.03
N SER A 4 -27.86 -16.99 2.86
CA SER A 4 -27.99 -16.20 1.64
C SER A 4 -26.65 -15.62 1.21
N ARG A 5 -26.22 -15.91 -0.02
CA ARG A 5 -24.97 -15.44 -0.65
C ARG A 5 -24.85 -13.90 -0.68
N PHE A 6 -25.96 -13.18 -0.52
CA PHE A 6 -25.97 -11.71 -0.43
C PHE A 6 -25.46 -11.18 0.92
N ALA A 7 -25.54 -11.96 2.00
CA ALA A 7 -25.11 -11.52 3.32
C ALA A 7 -23.58 -11.40 3.44
N THR A 8 -22.83 -12.28 2.75
CA THR A 8 -21.36 -12.32 2.85
C THR A 8 -20.69 -11.17 2.10
N LEU A 9 -21.24 -10.78 0.95
CA LEU A 9 -20.71 -9.67 0.14
C LEU A 9 -20.99 -8.31 0.79
N ALA A 10 -22.17 -8.16 1.42
CA ALA A 10 -22.50 -6.97 2.21
C ALA A 10 -21.58 -6.79 3.43
N ALA A 11 -21.20 -7.89 4.10
CA ALA A 11 -20.29 -7.83 5.25
C ALA A 11 -18.86 -7.40 4.86
N ALA A 12 -18.34 -7.88 3.72
CA ALA A 12 -17.02 -7.50 3.24
C ALA A 12 -16.95 -6.02 2.83
N VAL A 13 -17.99 -5.50 2.16
CA VAL A 13 -18.09 -4.07 1.81
C VAL A 13 -18.23 -3.19 3.06
N ALA A 14 -18.99 -3.65 4.07
CA ALA A 14 -19.12 -2.94 5.34
C ALA A 14 -17.80 -2.90 6.13
N CYS A 15 -17.03 -3.99 6.17
CA CYS A 15 -15.68 -4.01 6.76
C CYS A 15 -14.74 -3.01 6.06
N LEU A 16 -14.77 -2.97 4.72
CA LEU A 16 -13.96 -2.03 3.95
C LEU A 16 -14.36 -0.57 4.24
N ALA A 17 -15.66 -0.28 4.33
CA ALA A 17 -16.17 1.05 4.67
C ALA A 17 -15.84 1.47 6.12
N CYS A 18 -15.90 0.55 7.09
CA CYS A 18 -15.51 0.83 8.48
C CYS A 18 -14.01 1.14 8.62
N LEU A 19 -13.15 0.48 7.85
CA LEU A 19 -11.72 0.78 7.82
C LEU A 19 -11.41 2.15 7.20
N ILE A 20 -12.26 2.65 6.28
CA ILE A 20 -12.16 4.00 5.73
C ILE A 20 -12.72 5.04 6.72
N ALA A 21 -13.78 4.71 7.46
CA ALA A 21 -14.41 5.63 8.42
C ALA A 21 -13.60 5.84 9.71
N CYS A 22 -12.84 4.84 10.17
CA CYS A 22 -11.98 4.99 11.36
C CYS A 22 -10.86 6.03 11.17
N GLU A 23 -10.39 6.27 9.94
CA GLU A 23 -9.35 7.26 9.65
C GLU A 23 -9.79 8.70 9.96
N ARG A 24 -11.08 9.02 9.84
CA ARG A 24 -11.61 10.36 10.20
C ARG A 24 -11.59 10.65 11.71
N SER A 25 -11.41 9.63 12.54
CA SER A 25 -11.40 9.79 14.01
C SER A 25 -9.99 9.86 14.59
N ALA A 26 -8.99 9.26 13.92
CA ALA A 26 -7.61 9.22 14.43
C ALA A 26 -6.83 10.54 14.27
N GLU A 27 -7.26 11.45 13.37
CA GLU A 27 -6.66 12.78 13.23
C GLU A 27 -6.96 13.73 14.41
N ARG A 28 -7.81 13.34 15.37
CA ARG A 28 -8.20 14.19 16.51
C ARG A 28 -7.39 14.00 17.80
N ASP A 29 -6.62 12.93 17.94
CA ASP A 29 -6.05 12.54 19.25
C ASP A 29 -4.51 12.57 19.33
N ALA A 30 -3.80 13.02 18.29
CA ALA A 30 -2.33 13.10 18.32
C ALA A 30 -1.81 14.39 19.00
N ALA A 31 -2.12 14.58 20.28
CA ALA A 31 -1.55 15.63 21.10
C ALA A 31 -1.45 15.23 22.59
N ASP A 32 -0.78 14.11 22.93
CA ASP A 32 -0.18 13.99 24.27
C ASP A 32 0.86 12.86 24.41
N GLY A 33 1.94 13.15 25.16
CA GLY A 33 2.90 12.21 25.78
C GLY A 33 3.86 11.42 24.87
N GLY A 34 5.18 11.37 25.05
CA GLY A 34 5.99 11.60 26.24
C GLY A 34 6.94 10.41 26.48
N ARG A 35 8.20 10.56 26.02
CA ARG A 35 9.49 9.98 26.53
C ARG A 35 9.59 8.53 27.06
N ALA A 36 10.56 7.77 26.53
CA ALA A 36 11.83 7.44 27.22
C ALA A 36 12.77 6.56 26.34
N SER A 37 14.05 6.95 26.30
CA SER A 37 15.15 6.27 25.59
C SER A 37 15.79 5.17 26.44
N GLY A 38 16.19 4.06 25.81
CA GLY A 38 17.16 3.10 26.33
C GLY A 38 18.23 2.80 25.25
N PRO A 39 19.53 2.78 25.57
CA PRO A 39 20.57 2.49 24.58
C PRO A 39 20.82 0.98 24.49
N SER A 40 20.35 0.35 23.42
CA SER A 40 20.81 -0.98 23.03
C SER A 40 21.97 -0.86 22.04
N SER A 41 23.15 -1.23 22.51
CA SER A 41 24.33 -1.43 21.68
C SER A 41 24.13 -2.70 20.83
N HIS A 42 24.12 -2.57 19.51
CA HIS A 42 24.20 -3.69 18.59
C HIS A 42 25.53 -3.63 17.84
N ALA A 43 26.25 -4.74 17.96
CA ALA A 43 27.52 -5.00 17.32
C ALA A 43 27.36 -4.88 15.79
N ALA A 44 28.28 -4.14 15.17
CA ALA A 44 28.40 -4.01 13.74
C ALA A 44 28.74 -5.37 13.12
N ALA A 45 27.75 -6.04 12.57
CA ALA A 45 27.96 -7.11 11.61
C ALA A 45 28.25 -6.46 10.25
N THR A 46 29.54 -6.31 9.93
CA THR A 46 30.03 -5.92 8.60
C THR A 46 29.87 -7.11 7.65
N GLY A 47 28.62 -7.41 7.29
CA GLY A 47 28.30 -8.24 6.14
C GLY A 47 28.02 -7.34 4.96
N ALA A 48 28.82 -7.42 3.90
CA ALA A 48 28.52 -6.74 2.64
C ALA A 48 27.11 -7.14 2.17
N PRO A 49 26.23 -6.19 1.79
CA PRO A 49 24.89 -6.52 1.36
C PRO A 49 25.00 -7.38 0.10
N ALA A 50 24.68 -8.66 0.22
CA ALA A 50 24.42 -9.49 -0.95
C ALA A 50 23.32 -8.78 -1.75
N ALA A 51 23.55 -8.55 -3.05
CA ALA A 51 22.58 -7.91 -3.91
C ALA A 51 21.25 -8.68 -3.84
N THR A 52 20.31 -8.15 -3.06
CA THR A 52 19.01 -8.76 -2.84
C THR A 52 18.30 -8.71 -4.17
N GLN A 53 18.12 -9.88 -4.80
CA GLN A 53 17.37 -9.95 -6.04
C GLN A 53 15.95 -9.39 -5.82
N PRO A 54 15.40 -8.65 -6.79
CA PRO A 54 14.02 -8.19 -6.74
C PRO A 54 13.08 -9.37 -6.45
N ARG A 55 12.32 -9.27 -5.36
CA ARG A 55 11.32 -10.30 -5.03
C ARG A 55 10.03 -9.99 -5.80
N PRO A 56 9.32 -11.02 -6.30
CA PRO A 56 8.00 -10.83 -6.87
C PRO A 56 7.02 -10.18 -5.88
N LEU A 57 6.08 -9.38 -6.39
CA LEU A 57 5.10 -8.64 -5.58
C LEU A 57 4.24 -9.56 -4.71
N ASP A 58 3.81 -10.70 -5.24
CA ASP A 58 2.97 -11.67 -4.52
C ASP A 58 3.68 -12.24 -3.30
N VAL A 59 4.99 -12.49 -3.39
CA VAL A 59 5.83 -12.90 -2.25
C VAL A 59 5.88 -11.80 -1.19
N LEU A 60 6.06 -10.53 -1.57
CA LEU A 60 6.05 -9.42 -0.62
C LEU A 60 4.70 -9.27 0.10
N VAL A 61 3.61 -9.47 -0.62
CA VAL A 61 2.26 -9.42 -0.04
C VAL A 61 2.04 -10.60 0.92
N ASP A 62 2.48 -11.81 0.55
CA ASP A 62 2.36 -12.99 1.42
C ASP A 62 3.20 -12.82 2.70
N GLU A 63 4.42 -12.28 2.61
CA GLU A 63 5.27 -11.95 3.75
C GLU A 63 4.61 -10.92 4.68
N TRP A 64 3.99 -9.88 4.09
CA TRP A 64 3.26 -8.89 4.86
C TRP A 64 2.09 -9.49 5.62
N VAL A 65 1.29 -10.34 4.96
CA VAL A 65 0.18 -11.08 5.58
C VAL A 65 0.68 -12.01 6.69
N ALA A 66 1.89 -12.57 6.54
CA ALA A 66 2.55 -13.36 7.57
C ALA A 66 3.17 -12.53 8.71
N GLY A 67 3.04 -11.20 8.69
CA GLY A 67 3.53 -10.30 9.74
C GLY A 67 4.97 -9.81 9.57
N GLN A 68 5.61 -10.07 8.43
CA GLN A 68 6.98 -9.64 8.15
C GLN A 68 7.00 -8.25 7.50
N GLN A 69 6.77 -7.21 8.30
CA GLN A 69 6.48 -5.85 7.82
C GLN A 69 7.70 -4.91 7.72
N GLU A 70 8.87 -5.34 8.22
CA GLU A 70 10.08 -4.50 8.31
C GLU A 70 10.60 -4.08 6.92
N ASP A 71 10.98 -2.83 6.72
CA ASP A 71 11.56 -2.35 5.44
C ASP A 71 10.69 -2.57 4.19
N VAL A 72 9.36 -2.64 4.35
CA VAL A 72 8.45 -2.92 3.23
C VAL A 72 8.58 -1.89 2.09
N ALA A 73 8.82 -0.62 2.42
CA ALA A 73 8.95 0.44 1.42
C ALA A 73 10.21 0.25 0.57
N GLU A 74 11.34 -0.11 1.19
CA GLU A 74 12.58 -0.41 0.49
C GLU A 74 12.45 -1.68 -0.36
N ARG A 75 11.85 -2.73 0.21
CA ARG A 75 11.59 -3.99 -0.51
C ARG A 75 10.64 -3.79 -1.70
N LEU A 76 9.61 -2.96 -1.54
CA LEU A 76 8.68 -2.62 -2.63
C LEU A 76 9.39 -1.82 -3.73
N LEU A 77 10.23 -0.85 -3.38
CA LEU A 77 11.05 -0.10 -4.32
C LEU A 77 11.99 -1.01 -5.12
N ALA A 78 12.58 -2.01 -4.46
CA ALA A 78 13.44 -2.98 -5.12
C ALA A 78 12.68 -3.97 -6.01
N ALA A 79 11.43 -4.29 -5.66
CA ALA A 79 10.59 -5.26 -6.38
C ALA A 79 9.85 -4.66 -7.58
N VAL A 80 9.43 -3.40 -7.48
CA VAL A 80 8.56 -2.76 -8.47
C VAL A 80 9.38 -1.78 -9.30
N ASP A 81 9.80 -2.25 -10.46
CA ASP A 81 10.36 -1.42 -11.52
C ASP A 81 9.24 -0.93 -12.46
N CYS A 82 9.09 0.38 -12.60
CA CYS A 82 8.10 1.02 -13.47
C CYS A 82 8.36 0.77 -14.98
N GLU A 83 9.58 0.38 -15.36
CA GLU A 83 9.91 0.05 -16.75
C GLU A 83 9.62 -1.42 -17.09
N SER A 84 9.40 -2.26 -16.08
CA SER A 84 9.05 -3.66 -16.29
C SER A 84 7.67 -3.83 -16.96
N PRO A 85 7.40 -4.97 -17.62
CA PRO A 85 6.08 -5.26 -18.15
C PRO A 85 4.98 -5.18 -17.08
N VAL A 86 3.78 -4.76 -17.47
CA VAL A 86 2.64 -4.58 -16.55
C VAL A 86 2.32 -5.89 -15.80
N GLU A 87 2.46 -7.03 -16.46
CA GLU A 87 2.20 -8.36 -15.93
C GLU A 87 3.10 -8.71 -14.74
N ALA A 88 4.35 -8.23 -14.73
CA ALA A 88 5.29 -8.46 -13.64
C ALA A 88 4.92 -7.70 -12.36
N ARG A 89 4.07 -6.68 -12.47
CA ARG A 89 3.59 -5.85 -11.35
C ARG A 89 2.16 -6.17 -10.92
N ARG A 90 1.49 -7.10 -11.60
CA ARG A 90 0.13 -7.51 -11.27
C ARG A 90 0.15 -8.49 -10.10
N LEU A 91 -0.76 -8.28 -9.16
CA LEU A 91 -1.01 -9.22 -8.06
C LEU A 91 -1.72 -10.48 -8.58
N TYR A 92 -2.61 -10.30 -9.56
CA TYR A 92 -3.30 -11.38 -10.27
C TYR A 92 -3.50 -10.98 -11.73
N SER A 93 -3.30 -11.94 -12.63
CA SER A 93 -3.57 -11.80 -14.07
C SER A 93 -4.74 -12.70 -14.45
N MET A 94 -5.94 -12.31 -14.03
CA MET A 94 -7.19 -13.04 -14.26
C MET A 94 -8.34 -12.05 -14.31
N SER A 95 -9.08 -12.05 -15.41
CA SER A 95 -10.25 -11.21 -15.62
C SER A 95 -11.47 -11.71 -14.83
N GLU A 96 -12.46 -10.84 -14.64
CA GLU A 96 -13.71 -11.21 -13.97
C GLU A 96 -14.48 -12.36 -14.65
N PRO A 97 -14.61 -12.41 -16.00
CA PRO A 97 -15.23 -13.56 -16.68
C PRO A 97 -14.47 -14.88 -16.47
N GLU A 98 -13.14 -14.85 -16.48
CA GLU A 98 -12.32 -16.03 -16.21
C GLU A 98 -12.52 -16.51 -14.77
N PHE A 99 -12.55 -15.60 -13.81
CA PHE A 99 -12.83 -15.91 -12.41
C PHE A 99 -14.24 -16.49 -12.21
N ALA A 100 -15.25 -15.92 -12.88
CA ALA A 100 -16.64 -16.39 -12.82
C ALA A 100 -16.81 -17.80 -13.42
N ALA A 101 -16.01 -18.16 -14.42
CA ALA A 101 -16.04 -19.48 -15.07
C ALA A 101 -15.51 -20.61 -14.17
N ILE A 102 -14.79 -20.29 -13.08
CA ILE A 102 -14.25 -21.30 -12.14
C ILE A 102 -15.40 -21.97 -11.37
N PRO A 103 -15.43 -23.31 -11.23
CA PRO A 103 -16.41 -24.00 -10.41
C PRO A 103 -16.44 -23.53 -8.96
N ASP A 104 -17.64 -23.42 -8.35
CA ASP A 104 -17.86 -22.91 -6.99
C ASP A 104 -16.94 -23.49 -5.91
N ALA A 105 -16.57 -24.77 -6.03
CA ALA A 105 -15.70 -25.45 -5.07
C ALA A 105 -14.25 -24.94 -5.11
N ALA A 106 -13.73 -24.64 -6.31
CA ALA A 106 -12.39 -24.09 -6.51
C ALA A 106 -12.37 -22.55 -6.40
N ARG A 107 -13.48 -21.89 -6.74
CA ARG A 107 -13.59 -20.43 -6.71
C ARG A 107 -13.53 -19.87 -5.29
N ARG A 108 -14.08 -20.56 -4.28
CA ARG A 108 -14.07 -20.11 -2.87
C ARG A 108 -12.66 -19.92 -2.29
N PRO A 109 -11.77 -20.94 -2.26
CA PRO A 109 -10.44 -20.75 -1.71
C PRO A 109 -9.64 -19.70 -2.50
N LEU A 110 -9.84 -19.60 -3.82
CA LEU A 110 -9.23 -18.56 -4.63
C LEU A 110 -9.75 -17.16 -4.26
N HIS A 111 -11.05 -17.01 -4.05
CA HIS A 111 -11.65 -15.76 -3.57
C HIS A 111 -11.04 -15.32 -2.23
N ASP A 112 -10.89 -16.26 -1.29
CA ASP A 112 -10.31 -15.97 0.03
C ASP A 112 -8.84 -15.54 -0.11
N SER A 113 -8.08 -16.20 -0.99
CA SER A 113 -6.71 -15.82 -1.34
C SER A 113 -6.62 -14.42 -1.98
N ILE A 114 -7.50 -14.12 -2.93
CA ILE A 114 -7.57 -12.79 -3.58
C ILE A 114 -7.88 -11.73 -2.52
N THR A 115 -8.86 -11.99 -1.65
CA THR A 115 -9.26 -11.06 -0.59
C THR A 115 -8.14 -10.80 0.41
N ALA A 116 -7.45 -11.84 0.86
CA ALA A 116 -6.33 -11.72 1.79
C ALA A 116 -5.17 -10.92 1.17
N ARG A 117 -4.76 -11.27 -0.05
CA ARG A 117 -3.65 -10.59 -0.73
C ARG A 117 -3.98 -9.15 -1.11
N THR A 118 -5.19 -8.86 -1.61
CA THR A 118 -5.61 -7.48 -1.91
C THR A 118 -5.67 -6.62 -0.64
N THR A 119 -6.08 -7.21 0.49
CA THR A 119 -6.00 -6.54 1.81
C THR A 119 -4.56 -6.25 2.21
N GLY A 120 -3.64 -7.22 2.04
CA GLY A 120 -2.21 -7.03 2.27
C GLY A 120 -1.62 -5.93 1.40
N LEU A 121 -1.91 -5.94 0.10
CA LEU A 121 -1.48 -4.90 -0.84
C LEU A 121 -1.98 -3.51 -0.45
N LEU A 122 -3.25 -3.40 -0.01
CA LEU A 122 -3.80 -2.13 0.48
C LEU A 122 -3.04 -1.63 1.72
N GLN A 123 -2.72 -2.51 2.66
CA GLN A 123 -1.95 -2.17 3.86
C GLN A 123 -0.52 -1.75 3.52
N ILE A 124 0.16 -2.46 2.62
CA ILE A 124 1.48 -2.08 2.10
C ILE A 124 1.42 -0.68 1.48
N GLY A 125 0.41 -0.43 0.64
CA GLY A 125 0.22 0.88 0.02
C GLY A 125 0.03 2.01 1.04
N ARG A 126 -0.75 1.77 2.11
CA ARG A 126 -0.91 2.74 3.21
C ARG A 126 0.39 3.01 3.96
N ALA A 127 1.15 1.95 4.29
CA ALA A 127 2.44 2.09 4.94
C ALA A 127 3.41 2.91 4.07
N CYS A 128 3.44 2.66 2.76
CA CYS A 128 4.26 3.42 1.83
C CYS A 128 3.84 4.89 1.69
N LEU A 129 2.53 5.20 1.73
CA LEU A 129 2.04 6.58 1.74
C LEU A 129 2.48 7.32 3.02
N GLN A 130 2.38 6.67 4.19
CA GLN A 130 2.84 7.22 5.46
C GLN A 130 4.36 7.47 5.45
N GLU A 131 5.11 6.51 4.92
CA GLU A 131 6.56 6.62 4.79
C GLU A 131 6.98 7.73 3.82
N ALA A 132 6.30 7.86 2.68
CA ALA A 132 6.54 8.97 1.76
C ALA A 132 6.28 10.33 2.42
N ALA A 133 5.23 10.45 3.23
CA ALA A 133 4.95 11.67 3.99
C ALA A 133 6.06 11.96 5.03
N ARG A 134 6.55 10.91 5.72
CA ARG A 134 7.67 11.02 6.68
C ARG A 134 8.96 11.48 6.00
N LEU A 135 9.30 10.88 4.86
CA LEU A 135 10.47 11.27 4.05
C LEU A 135 10.37 12.71 3.56
N ALA A 136 9.19 13.13 3.09
CA ALA A 136 8.95 14.51 2.67
C ALA A 136 9.11 15.50 3.83
N ALA A 137 8.62 15.15 5.03
CA ALA A 137 8.78 15.96 6.24
C ALA A 137 10.25 16.03 6.72
N ALA A 138 11.04 14.99 6.47
CA ALA A 138 12.49 14.95 6.67
C ALA A 138 13.28 15.62 5.53
N GLU A 139 12.60 16.35 4.63
CA GLU A 139 13.16 17.02 3.44
C GLU A 139 13.78 16.09 2.39
N ASP A 140 13.66 14.77 2.53
CA ASP A 140 14.03 13.79 1.50
C ASP A 140 12.92 13.63 0.46
N ARG A 141 12.69 14.71 -0.29
CA ARG A 141 11.65 14.77 -1.33
C ARG A 141 11.92 13.80 -2.48
N ALA A 142 13.18 13.48 -2.75
CA ALA A 142 13.55 12.55 -3.82
C ALA A 142 13.14 11.12 -3.47
N ALA A 143 13.43 10.66 -2.25
CA ALA A 143 12.99 9.33 -1.80
C ALA A 143 11.46 9.25 -1.69
N ALA A 144 10.81 10.28 -1.13
CA ALA A 144 9.34 10.34 -1.05
C ALA A 144 8.70 10.22 -2.44
N ARG A 145 9.20 10.99 -3.42
CA ARG A 145 8.71 10.97 -4.80
C ARG A 145 8.87 9.60 -5.45
N ARG A 146 10.04 8.97 -5.32
CA ARG A 146 10.28 7.61 -5.87
C ARG A 146 9.27 6.61 -5.31
N LEU A 147 9.02 6.64 -4.00
CA LEU A 147 8.06 5.73 -3.37
C LEU A 147 6.63 5.94 -3.88
N LEU A 148 6.21 7.20 -4.05
CA LEU A 148 4.91 7.53 -4.63
C LEU A 148 4.80 7.14 -6.11
N GLU A 149 5.85 7.34 -6.91
CA GLU A 149 5.89 6.91 -8.30
C GLU A 149 5.77 5.38 -8.41
N THR A 150 6.47 4.64 -7.56
CA THR A 150 6.34 3.17 -7.45
C THR A 150 4.91 2.75 -7.10
N LEU A 151 4.28 3.39 -6.10
CA LEU A 151 2.88 3.11 -5.77
C LEU A 151 1.93 3.43 -6.93
N ARG A 152 2.18 4.50 -7.67
CA ARG A 152 1.38 4.86 -8.85
C ARG A 152 1.51 3.80 -9.94
N CYS A 153 2.72 3.37 -10.29
CA CYS A 153 2.96 2.32 -11.28
C CYS A 153 2.30 0.99 -10.87
N LEU A 154 2.38 0.66 -9.58
CA LEU A 154 1.75 -0.53 -9.02
C LEU A 154 0.22 -0.45 -9.10
N GLY A 155 -0.35 0.70 -8.75
CA GLY A 155 -1.78 0.96 -8.88
C GLY A 155 -2.25 0.89 -10.33
N GLU A 156 -1.48 1.44 -11.27
CA GLU A 156 -1.76 1.36 -12.70
C GLU A 156 -1.73 -0.08 -13.23
N ALA A 157 -0.75 -0.88 -12.82
CA ALA A 157 -0.63 -2.26 -13.27
C ALA A 157 -1.81 -3.15 -12.84
N ASN A 158 -2.41 -2.85 -11.69
CA ASN A 158 -3.52 -3.61 -11.09
C ASN A 158 -4.89 -3.01 -11.44
N ARG A 159 -5.02 -2.37 -12.60
CA ARG A 159 -6.30 -1.82 -13.11
C ARG A 159 -6.67 -2.42 -14.47
N GLY A 160 -7.94 -2.31 -14.80
CA GLY A 160 -8.48 -2.67 -16.12
C GLY A 160 -9.23 -4.00 -16.13
N PRO A 161 -9.75 -4.41 -17.30
CA PRO A 161 -10.60 -5.59 -17.43
C PRO A 161 -9.83 -6.92 -17.31
N GLU A 162 -8.49 -6.89 -17.35
CA GLU A 162 -7.65 -8.09 -17.26
C GLU A 162 -7.41 -8.56 -15.82
N VAL A 163 -7.96 -7.84 -14.83
CA VAL A 163 -7.91 -8.22 -13.42
C VAL A 163 -9.32 -8.33 -12.84
N VAL A 164 -9.49 -9.12 -11.78
CA VAL A 164 -10.77 -9.22 -11.06
C VAL A 164 -11.13 -7.89 -10.41
N LEU A 165 -12.43 -7.63 -10.24
CA LEU A 165 -12.94 -6.33 -9.79
C LEU A 165 -12.31 -5.86 -8.47
N LEU A 166 -12.10 -6.78 -7.52
CA LEU A 166 -11.49 -6.43 -6.24
C LEU A 166 -10.04 -5.92 -6.38
N VAL A 167 -9.27 -6.49 -7.31
CA VAL A 167 -7.90 -6.05 -7.61
C VAL A 167 -7.94 -4.69 -8.30
N ASP A 168 -8.84 -4.47 -9.27
CA ASP A 168 -9.03 -3.17 -9.95
C ASP A 168 -9.34 -2.04 -8.96
N LEU A 169 -10.23 -2.29 -7.99
CA LEU A 169 -10.59 -1.29 -6.98
C LEU A 169 -9.40 -0.90 -6.10
N VAL A 170 -8.57 -1.86 -5.68
CA VAL A 170 -7.36 -1.59 -4.91
C VAL A 170 -6.32 -0.86 -5.76
N GLY A 171 -6.11 -1.30 -7.00
CA GLY A 171 -5.20 -0.64 -7.95
C GLY A 171 -5.59 0.82 -8.18
N LYS A 172 -6.88 1.08 -8.41
CA LYS A 172 -7.44 2.45 -8.53
C LYS A 172 -7.16 3.29 -7.29
N PHE A 173 -7.43 2.77 -6.09
CA PHE A 173 -7.17 3.48 -4.84
C PHE A 173 -5.70 3.90 -4.71
N LEU A 174 -4.77 2.96 -4.95
CA LEU A 174 -3.33 3.23 -4.86
C LEU A 174 -2.88 4.27 -5.88
N TYR A 175 -3.33 4.12 -7.14
CA TYR A 175 -3.03 5.06 -8.22
C TYR A 175 -3.50 6.48 -7.87
N GLU A 176 -4.76 6.64 -7.43
CA GLU A 176 -5.33 7.95 -7.10
C GLU A 176 -4.63 8.60 -5.92
N LYS A 177 -4.38 7.85 -4.83
CA LYS A 177 -3.68 8.38 -3.65
C LYS A 177 -2.26 8.83 -3.98
N ALA A 178 -1.49 8.01 -4.69
CA ALA A 178 -0.14 8.36 -5.09
C ALA A 178 -0.11 9.54 -6.06
N SER A 179 -1.01 9.57 -7.06
CA SER A 179 -1.10 10.66 -8.03
C SER A 179 -1.46 11.98 -7.37
N ASN A 180 -2.41 11.98 -6.43
CA ASN A 180 -2.78 13.17 -5.67
C ASN A 180 -1.62 13.68 -4.81
N ALA A 181 -0.91 12.78 -4.11
CA ALA A 181 0.24 13.15 -3.29
C ALA A 181 1.40 13.72 -4.14
N LEU A 182 1.62 13.20 -5.36
CA LEU A 182 2.60 13.74 -6.31
C LEU A 182 2.19 15.10 -6.89
N ALA A 183 0.88 15.32 -7.08
CA ALA A 183 0.34 16.55 -7.64
C ALA A 183 0.28 17.68 -6.61
N SER A 184 0.15 17.37 -5.33
CA SER A 184 0.21 18.36 -4.25
C SER A 184 1.60 19.00 -4.24
N PRO A 185 1.73 20.26 -4.69
CA PRO A 185 3.00 20.96 -4.56
C PRO A 185 3.19 21.18 -3.06
N GLY A 186 4.14 20.44 -2.46
CA GLY A 186 4.36 20.44 -1.02
C GLY A 186 4.20 21.85 -0.48
N GLU A 187 3.19 22.03 0.38
CA GLU A 187 2.62 23.30 0.81
C GLU A 187 3.67 24.12 1.57
N SER A 188 4.59 24.65 0.77
CA SER A 188 5.75 25.46 1.09
C SER A 188 5.49 26.84 0.49
N ALA A 189 4.33 27.40 0.85
CA ALA A 189 4.20 28.82 1.12
C ALA A 189 4.04 28.89 2.63
N ALA A 190 5.14 28.85 3.39
CA ALA A 190 5.70 30.10 3.88
C ALA A 190 4.58 31.09 4.23
N THR A 191 3.90 30.86 5.36
CA THR A 191 3.50 31.97 6.21
C THR A 191 4.79 32.72 6.52
N GLN A 192 5.18 33.69 5.67
CA GLN A 192 6.11 34.72 6.09
C GLN A 192 5.38 35.44 7.23
N PRO A 193 5.83 35.34 8.50
CA PRO A 193 5.31 36.22 9.51
C PRO A 193 5.62 37.63 9.04
N GLY A 194 4.57 38.40 8.79
CA GLY A 194 4.66 39.79 8.38
C GLY A 194 5.68 40.48 9.27
N SER A 195 6.72 40.97 8.62
CA SER A 195 7.68 41.91 9.15
C SER A 195 6.92 43.06 9.81
N ASP A 196 6.83 43.05 11.14
CA ASP A 196 6.58 44.26 11.90
C ASP A 196 7.70 45.25 11.53
N ALA A 197 7.31 46.37 10.94
CA ALA A 197 8.15 47.53 10.79
C ALA A 197 7.49 48.70 11.54
N PRO A 198 8.28 49.55 12.20
CA PRO A 198 7.89 50.41 13.33
C PRO A 198 7.00 51.60 12.97
#